data_AF-A0A8H4Y200-F1
#
_entry.id   AF-A0A8H4Y200-F1
#
_cell.length_a   1.000
_cell.length_b   1.000
_cell.length_c   1.000
_cell.angle_alpha   90.00
_cell.angle_beta   90.00
_cell.angle_gamma   90.00
#
_symmetry.space_group_name_H-M   'P 1'
#
loop_
_entity.id
_entity.type
_entity.pdbx_description
1 polymer ?
#
loop_
_entity_poly.entity_id
_entity_poly.type
_entity_poly.pdbx_seq_one_letter_code
_entity_poly.pdbx_strand_id
1 'polypeptide(L)'
;MALPPKFAGQKLQFSHPASSDSDSDSDSDSAIAQTTHTLELYLDYCCPFSAKLFRTLRSDVIPAIRANEAWARNLTFIFRQQIQPWHPSSTLMHEAGLAVLRLAPERFWDFSAALFDEQSSFFDVSVVNETRNHTYRRLAKIARKTGLDEDRVYQLLQIPDKPAEDGALNAGNQVTNDVKVMTRMNRLIGVHVTPTAVYDGVVQDIEDELKRQARATSKGSKEHELPERLIIYHAGTGRTTFMAMLKITTLFMGAFFCFIVAPSYIKAGKPELETASIVLCGIIPIFFVAYTTSPFVTHIHMHIPPYARASRAILERFIKTLPPTTPLTLTTMSAISKPRYSHVQAGDLRPVRRRFGLINHVRDTNEENAKRRWYMFRAVGKFYVQDKRPQAKVRYQNKTDKVDGWIWDAVKERIDKRAQRPASV
;
A
#
# COMPACT_ATOMS: atom_id res chain seq x y z
N MET A 1 -14.29 19.80 21.29
CA MET A 1 -15.34 18.77 21.11
C MET A 1 -15.83 18.28 22.47
N ALA A 2 -17.11 17.95 22.60
CA ALA A 2 -17.71 17.65 23.91
C ALA A 2 -17.22 16.30 24.47
N LEU A 3 -16.82 16.30 25.74
CA LEU A 3 -16.48 15.11 26.52
C LEU A 3 -17.29 15.18 27.83
N PRO A 4 -18.19 14.21 28.11
CA PRO A 4 -18.94 14.17 29.35
C PRO A 4 -18.01 14.20 30.58
N PRO A 5 -18.37 14.88 31.68
CA PRO A 5 -17.53 14.98 32.88
C PRO A 5 -17.08 13.61 33.44
N LYS A 6 -17.94 12.60 33.38
CA LYS A 6 -17.61 11.22 33.79
C LYS A 6 -16.49 10.55 32.98
N PHE A 7 -16.10 11.13 31.85
CA PHE A 7 -14.99 10.67 31.01
C PHE A 7 -13.81 11.64 31.01
N ALA A 8 -13.77 12.62 31.93
CA ALA A 8 -12.76 13.67 31.95
C ALA A 8 -11.31 13.15 31.93
N GLY A 9 -11.02 11.99 32.53
CA GLY A 9 -9.70 11.36 32.50
C GLY A 9 -9.20 10.99 31.09
N GLN A 10 -10.08 10.91 30.09
CA GLN A 10 -9.70 10.74 28.69
C GLN A 10 -9.04 12.00 28.09
N LYS A 11 -9.25 13.17 28.71
CA LYS A 11 -8.65 14.44 28.29
C LYS A 11 -7.27 14.58 28.94
N LEU A 12 -6.25 14.84 28.14
CA LEU A 12 -4.91 15.19 28.61
C LEU A 12 -4.63 16.65 28.24
N GLN A 13 -4.48 17.48 29.26
CA GLN A 13 -4.02 18.86 29.14
C GLN A 13 -2.53 18.91 29.49
N PHE A 14 -1.75 19.68 28.73
CA PHE A 14 -0.31 19.79 28.93
C PHE A 14 0.08 20.99 29.79
N SER A 15 -0.70 22.07 29.75
CA SER A 15 -0.63 23.18 30.70
C SER A 15 -2.01 23.76 30.96
N HIS A 16 -2.12 24.65 31.96
CA HIS A 16 -3.29 25.52 32.07
C HIS A 16 -3.38 26.44 30.84
N PRO A 17 -4.59 26.72 30.33
CA PRO A 17 -4.80 27.79 29.37
C PRO A 17 -4.27 29.12 29.95
N ALA A 18 -3.87 30.06 29.10
CA ALA A 18 -3.55 31.41 29.59
C ALA A 18 -4.75 31.95 30.37
N SER A 19 -4.53 32.65 31.49
CA SER A 19 -5.52 33.64 31.92
C SER A 19 -5.43 34.84 30.96
N SER A 20 -6.53 35.54 30.75
CA SER A 20 -6.58 36.82 30.02
C SER A 20 -5.76 37.94 30.68
N ASP A 21 -5.13 37.67 31.82
CA ASP A 21 -4.55 38.69 32.69
C ASP A 21 -3.03 38.70 32.58
N SER A 22 -2.53 39.26 31.49
CA SER A 22 -1.21 39.90 31.49
C SER A 22 -1.23 41.00 30.42
N ASP A 23 -1.30 42.24 30.91
CA ASP A 23 -1.22 43.52 30.18
C ASP A 23 -2.54 44.08 29.64
N SER A 24 -3.37 44.65 30.53
CA SER A 24 -3.83 46.05 30.49
C SER A 24 -5.08 46.26 31.34
N ASP A 25 -5.10 47.37 32.07
CA ASP A 25 -6.29 47.96 32.68
C ASP A 25 -7.45 48.04 31.68
N SER A 26 -8.36 47.06 31.70
CA SER A 26 -9.73 47.24 31.24
C SER A 26 -10.59 46.08 31.73
N ASP A 27 -11.71 46.43 32.37
CA ASP A 27 -12.90 45.58 32.47
C ASP A 27 -13.20 44.97 31.10
N SER A 28 -12.78 43.73 30.86
CA SER A 28 -13.25 42.94 29.73
C SER A 28 -13.74 41.60 30.26
N ASP A 29 -14.98 41.63 30.72
CA ASP A 29 -15.84 40.47 30.89
C ASP A 29 -16.10 39.86 29.49
N SER A 30 -15.04 39.31 28.89
CA SER A 30 -15.09 38.71 27.57
C SER A 30 -15.89 37.42 27.67
N ALA A 31 -17.12 37.45 27.16
CA ALA A 31 -18.00 36.27 27.06
C ALA A 31 -17.43 35.15 26.15
N ILE A 32 -16.23 35.34 25.58
CA ILE A 32 -15.55 34.38 24.72
C ILE A 32 -14.57 33.56 25.58
N ALA A 33 -14.97 32.32 25.90
CA ALA A 33 -14.09 31.39 26.59
C ALA A 33 -12.83 31.11 25.75
N GLN A 34 -11.66 31.11 26.41
CA GLN A 34 -10.43 30.71 25.76
C GLN A 34 -10.52 29.24 25.30
N THR A 35 -10.20 29.02 24.03
CA THR A 35 -10.27 27.70 23.40
C THR A 35 -8.88 27.16 23.10
N THR A 36 -8.70 25.86 23.29
CA THR A 36 -7.49 25.12 22.88
C THR A 36 -7.84 24.25 21.69
N HIS A 37 -6.89 24.09 20.76
CA HIS A 37 -6.96 23.06 19.74
C HIS A 37 -7.12 21.68 20.39
N THR A 38 -7.98 20.85 19.81
CA THR A 38 -8.29 19.52 20.32
C THR A 38 -7.90 18.47 19.29
N LEU A 39 -7.00 17.55 19.68
CA LEU A 39 -6.71 16.34 18.93
C LEU A 39 -7.36 15.13 19.62
N GLU A 40 -8.40 14.59 19.00
CA GLU A 40 -9.06 13.38 19.45
C GLU A 40 -8.47 12.16 18.75
N LEU A 41 -8.18 11.13 19.53
CA LEU A 41 -7.49 9.93 19.09
C LEU A 41 -8.40 8.74 19.36
N TYR A 42 -8.98 8.18 18.31
CA TYR A 42 -9.85 7.01 18.37
C TYR A 42 -9.00 5.75 18.35
N LEU A 43 -8.91 5.09 19.49
CA LEU A 43 -8.00 3.99 19.74
C LEU A 43 -8.76 2.78 20.29
N ASP A 44 -8.44 1.61 19.73
CA ASP A 44 -8.90 0.32 20.23
C ASP A 44 -7.77 -0.34 21.03
N TYR A 45 -8.07 -0.76 22.27
CA TYR A 45 -7.09 -1.45 23.11
C TYR A 45 -6.62 -2.78 22.55
N CYS A 46 -7.36 -3.42 21.66
CA CYS A 46 -6.96 -4.68 21.01
C CYS A 46 -6.34 -4.47 19.61
N CYS A 47 -6.26 -3.23 19.10
CA CYS A 47 -5.64 -2.95 17.80
C CYS A 47 -4.11 -2.75 17.93
N PRO A 48 -3.27 -3.50 17.20
CA PRO A 48 -1.82 -3.33 17.25
C PRO A 48 -1.35 -1.97 16.70
N PHE A 49 -2.09 -1.38 15.75
CA PHE A 49 -1.78 -0.06 15.21
C PHE A 49 -2.12 1.06 16.21
N SER A 50 -3.19 0.91 16.98
CA SER A 50 -3.49 1.82 18.09
C SER A 50 -2.41 1.78 19.16
N ALA A 51 -1.90 0.60 19.51
CA ALA A 51 -0.79 0.47 20.44
C ALA A 51 0.48 1.15 19.91
N LYS A 52 0.80 0.95 18.62
CA LYS A 52 1.94 1.60 17.98
C LYS A 52 1.84 3.12 18.05
N LEU A 53 0.69 3.69 17.68
CA LEU A 53 0.47 5.13 17.74
C LEU A 53 0.55 5.65 19.18
N PHE A 54 -0.10 4.97 20.14
CA PHE A 54 -0.09 5.38 21.54
C PHE A 54 1.33 5.36 22.14
N ARG A 55 2.14 4.36 21.82
CA ARG A 55 3.55 4.31 22.25
C ARG A 55 4.34 5.50 21.73
N THR A 56 4.25 5.81 20.43
CA THR A 56 4.89 7.01 19.84
C THR A 56 4.39 8.31 20.48
N LEU A 57 3.09 8.40 20.78
CA LEU A 57 2.57 9.55 21.50
C LEU A 57 3.25 9.72 22.86
N ARG A 58 3.40 8.62 23.60
CA ARG A 58 3.96 8.63 24.96
C ARG A 58 5.47 8.84 24.98
N SER A 59 6.22 8.23 24.06
CA SER A 59 7.68 8.32 24.00
C SER A 59 8.19 9.64 23.41
N ASP A 60 7.53 10.14 22.36
CA ASP A 60 8.10 11.19 21.52
C ASP A 60 7.22 12.45 21.50
N VAL A 61 5.93 12.30 21.21
CA VAL A 61 5.05 13.46 20.92
C VAL A 61 4.67 14.24 22.17
N ILE A 62 4.24 13.54 23.23
CA ILE A 62 3.86 14.17 24.50
C ILE A 62 5.05 14.90 25.14
N PRO A 63 6.26 14.29 25.24
CA PRO A 63 7.44 15.02 25.70
C PRO A 63 7.78 16.23 24.83
N ALA A 64 7.71 16.12 23.50
CA ALA A 64 7.97 17.24 22.60
C ALA A 64 6.96 18.40 22.78
N ILE A 65 5.68 18.09 22.99
CA ILE A 65 4.65 19.09 23.29
C ILE A 65 4.93 19.77 24.64
N ARG A 66 5.26 18.99 25.67
CA ARG A 66 5.57 19.54 27.00
C ARG A 66 6.82 20.43 27.00
N ALA A 67 7.79 20.13 26.13
CA ALA A 67 8.99 20.94 25.96
C ALA A 67 8.74 22.26 25.19
N ASN A 68 7.58 22.40 24.53
CA ASN A 68 7.21 23.59 23.79
C ASN A 68 6.01 24.29 24.45
N GLU A 69 6.26 25.35 25.20
CA GLU A 69 5.22 26.07 25.96
C GLU A 69 4.05 26.55 25.09
N ALA A 70 4.33 26.99 23.86
CA ALA A 70 3.29 27.44 22.94
C ALA A 70 2.36 26.28 22.54
N TRP A 71 2.88 25.07 22.35
CA TRP A 71 2.06 23.89 22.07
C TRP A 71 1.34 23.40 23.30
N ALA A 72 2.02 23.35 24.45
CA ALA A 72 1.45 22.89 25.72
C ALA A 72 0.22 23.72 26.14
N ARG A 73 0.25 25.05 25.91
CA ARG A 73 -0.84 25.99 26.22
C ARG A 73 -2.04 25.88 25.29
N ASN A 74 -1.81 25.50 24.04
CA ASN A 74 -2.82 25.61 22.99
C ASN A 74 -3.38 24.27 22.53
N LEU A 75 -2.82 23.14 22.96
CA LEU A 75 -3.21 21.81 22.50
C LEU A 75 -3.74 20.95 23.64
N THR A 76 -4.81 20.21 23.38
CA THR A 76 -5.37 19.20 24.27
C THR A 76 -5.54 17.90 23.50
N PHE A 77 -5.21 16.78 24.15
CA PHE A 77 -5.52 15.45 23.61
C PHE A 77 -6.78 14.87 24.25
N ILE A 78 -7.55 14.12 23.47
CA ILE A 78 -8.65 13.30 23.98
C ILE A 78 -8.49 11.87 23.48
N PHE A 79 -8.33 10.92 24.39
CA PHE A 79 -8.37 9.50 24.08
C PHE A 79 -9.83 9.06 23.90
N ARG A 80 -10.24 8.73 22.68
CA ARG A 80 -11.54 8.14 22.39
C ARG A 80 -11.40 6.64 22.31
N GLN A 81 -11.95 5.96 23.31
CA GLN A 81 -12.03 4.50 23.34
C GLN A 81 -12.96 4.00 22.23
N GLN A 82 -12.42 3.32 21.21
CA GLN A 82 -13.12 2.87 20.01
C GLN A 82 -13.08 1.34 19.91
N ILE A 83 -14.16 0.67 20.32
CA ILE A 83 -14.27 -0.79 20.27
C ILE A 83 -14.43 -1.27 18.82
N GLN A 84 -13.59 -2.20 18.38
CA GLN A 84 -13.77 -2.91 17.11
C GLN A 84 -14.43 -4.28 17.31
N PRO A 85 -15.60 -4.55 16.70
CA PRO A 85 -16.33 -5.81 16.93
C PRO A 85 -15.60 -7.09 16.50
N TRP A 86 -14.65 -7.00 15.58
CA TRP A 86 -13.83 -8.15 15.14
C TRP A 86 -12.63 -8.43 16.05
N HIS A 87 -12.43 -7.64 17.10
CA HIS A 87 -11.52 -7.95 18.19
C HIS A 87 -12.36 -8.38 19.42
N PRO A 88 -12.65 -9.69 19.61
CA PRO A 88 -13.64 -10.13 20.60
C PRO A 88 -13.38 -9.65 22.04
N SER A 89 -12.10 -9.53 22.43
CA SER A 89 -11.67 -9.05 23.75
C SER A 89 -11.73 -7.53 23.92
N SER A 90 -11.84 -6.76 22.83
CA SER A 90 -11.80 -5.29 22.82
C SER A 90 -12.82 -4.68 23.78
N THR A 91 -14.06 -5.16 23.78
CA THR A 91 -15.11 -4.69 24.71
C THR A 91 -14.67 -4.82 26.16
N LEU A 92 -14.07 -5.96 26.55
CA LEU A 92 -13.64 -6.22 27.92
C LEU A 92 -12.51 -5.27 28.34
N MET A 93 -11.54 -5.06 27.43
CA MET A 93 -10.43 -4.13 27.63
C MET A 93 -10.91 -2.69 27.82
N HIS A 94 -11.91 -2.27 27.03
CA HIS A 94 -12.51 -0.93 27.12
C HIS A 94 -13.38 -0.76 28.38
N GLU A 95 -14.12 -1.78 28.80
CA GLU A 95 -14.84 -1.76 30.08
C GLU A 95 -13.88 -1.57 31.25
N ALA A 96 -12.70 -2.21 31.23
CA ALA A 96 -11.67 -1.98 32.25
C ALA A 96 -11.17 -0.52 32.25
N GLY A 97 -10.96 0.09 31.07
CA GLY A 97 -10.64 1.52 30.97
C GLY A 97 -11.74 2.43 31.53
N LEU A 98 -13.01 2.07 31.35
CA LEU A 98 -14.15 2.78 31.92
C LEU A 98 -14.27 2.58 33.44
N ALA A 99 -13.94 1.41 33.97
CA ALA A 99 -13.87 1.16 35.41
C ALA A 99 -12.79 2.04 36.07
N VAL A 100 -11.62 2.17 35.43
CA VAL A 100 -10.56 3.10 35.87
C VAL A 100 -11.06 4.55 35.84
N LEU A 101 -11.78 4.97 34.80
CA LEU A 101 -12.35 6.32 34.75
C LEU A 101 -13.34 6.62 35.89
N ARG A 102 -14.08 5.62 36.36
CA ARG A 102 -14.99 5.79 37.51
C ARG A 102 -14.25 5.87 38.83
N LEU A 103 -13.18 5.11 39.01
CA LEU A 103 -12.47 4.99 40.29
C LEU A 103 -11.36 6.02 40.47
N ALA A 104 -10.59 6.29 39.42
CA ALA A 104 -9.38 7.11 39.44
C ALA A 104 -9.13 7.69 38.03
N PRO A 105 -9.90 8.70 37.58
CA PRO A 105 -9.79 9.26 36.23
C PRO A 105 -8.40 9.79 35.89
N GLU A 106 -7.65 10.28 36.88
CA GLU A 106 -6.26 10.75 36.74
C GLU A 106 -5.28 9.62 36.37
N ARG A 107 -5.63 8.36 36.65
CA ARG A 107 -4.83 7.17 36.31
C ARG A 107 -5.16 6.58 34.95
N PHE A 108 -6.12 7.15 34.23
CA PHE A 108 -6.58 6.58 32.95
C PHE A 108 -5.45 6.42 31.93
N TRP A 109 -4.63 7.44 31.71
CA TRP A 109 -3.53 7.39 30.73
C TRP A 109 -2.42 6.41 31.13
N ASP A 110 -2.10 6.34 32.42
CA ASP A 110 -1.15 5.34 32.96
C ASP A 110 -1.68 3.92 32.76
N PHE A 111 -2.98 3.71 32.99
CA PHE A 111 -3.63 2.43 32.76
C PHE A 111 -3.65 2.07 31.27
N SER A 112 -4.00 3.01 30.40
CA SER A 112 -3.95 2.81 28.95
C SER A 112 -2.56 2.38 28.50
N ALA A 113 -1.50 2.99 29.04
CA ALA A 113 -0.13 2.61 28.77
C ALA A 113 0.17 1.17 29.20
N ALA A 114 -0.14 0.83 30.46
CA ALA A 114 0.06 -0.53 30.98
C ALA A 114 -0.73 -1.59 30.18
N LEU A 115 -1.97 -1.28 29.80
CA LEU A 115 -2.81 -2.18 29.01
C LEU A 115 -2.27 -2.36 27.58
N PHE A 116 -1.77 -1.30 26.94
CA PHE A 116 -1.11 -1.42 25.64
C PHE A 116 0.22 -2.17 25.71
N ASP A 117 0.96 -2.06 26.81
CA ASP A 117 2.21 -2.80 27.02
C ASP A 117 1.96 -4.32 27.15
N GLU A 118 0.80 -4.73 27.66
CA GLU A 118 0.39 -6.13 27.82
C GLU A 118 -0.61 -6.63 26.76
N GLN A 119 -0.88 -5.81 25.73
CA GLN A 119 -1.95 -6.00 24.75
C GLN A 119 -2.01 -7.41 24.13
N SER A 120 -0.87 -7.99 23.76
CA SER A 120 -0.81 -9.31 23.09
C SER A 120 -1.40 -10.44 23.94
N SER A 121 -1.43 -10.25 25.25
CA SER A 121 -2.01 -11.21 26.20
C SER A 121 -3.53 -11.29 26.10
N PHE A 122 -4.17 -10.40 25.33
CA PHE A 122 -5.62 -10.32 25.11
C PHE A 122 -6.02 -10.57 23.65
N PHE A 123 -5.09 -10.91 22.76
CA PHE A 123 -5.41 -11.33 21.40
C PHE A 123 -6.05 -12.72 21.36
N ASP A 124 -6.71 -13.04 20.25
CA ASP A 124 -7.54 -14.23 20.06
C ASP A 124 -6.90 -15.51 20.62
N VAL A 125 -5.68 -15.83 20.20
CA VAL A 125 -4.98 -17.06 20.63
C VAL A 125 -4.75 -17.09 22.15
N SER A 126 -4.55 -15.94 22.78
CA SER A 126 -4.25 -15.82 24.21
C SER A 126 -5.50 -15.99 25.09
N VAL A 127 -6.71 -15.76 24.56
CA VAL A 127 -7.96 -15.73 25.34
C VAL A 127 -9.04 -16.68 24.82
N VAL A 128 -8.77 -17.45 23.76
CA VAL A 128 -9.78 -18.31 23.10
C VAL A 128 -10.50 -19.28 24.03
N ASN A 129 -9.81 -19.79 25.06
CA ASN A 129 -10.36 -20.72 26.04
C ASN A 129 -10.66 -20.06 27.41
N GLU A 130 -10.62 -18.74 27.46
CA GLU A 130 -10.77 -17.98 28.71
C GLU A 130 -12.22 -17.51 28.90
N THR A 131 -12.73 -17.62 30.13
CA THR A 131 -14.05 -17.08 30.46
C THR A 131 -14.00 -15.57 30.66
N ARG A 132 -15.10 -14.88 30.33
CA ARG A 132 -15.22 -13.42 30.46
C ARG A 132 -14.79 -12.88 31.83
N ASN A 133 -15.21 -13.52 32.92
CA ASN A 133 -14.88 -13.11 34.28
C ASN A 133 -13.40 -13.35 34.63
N HIS A 134 -12.75 -14.34 34.04
CA HIS A 134 -11.31 -14.54 34.20
C HIS A 134 -10.53 -13.43 33.46
N THR A 135 -10.97 -13.03 32.27
CA THR A 135 -10.37 -11.88 31.56
C THR A 135 -10.48 -10.60 32.37
N TYR A 136 -11.62 -10.33 33.00
CA TYR A 136 -11.77 -9.16 33.88
C TYR A 136 -10.86 -9.20 35.11
N ARG A 137 -10.63 -10.37 35.73
CA ARG A 137 -9.64 -10.50 36.81
C ARG A 137 -8.24 -10.11 36.32
N ARG A 138 -7.85 -10.54 35.12
CA ARG A 138 -6.55 -10.16 34.53
C ARG A 138 -6.47 -8.66 34.23
N LEU A 139 -7.54 -8.06 33.72
CA LEU A 139 -7.60 -6.61 33.47
C LEU A 139 -7.54 -5.79 34.77
N ALA A 140 -8.19 -6.26 35.83
CA ALA A 140 -8.08 -5.65 37.16
C ALA A 140 -6.65 -5.72 37.72
N LYS A 141 -5.91 -6.81 37.48
CA LYS A 141 -4.47 -6.92 37.83
C LYS A 141 -3.61 -5.90 37.09
N ILE A 142 -3.96 -5.53 35.85
CA ILE A 142 -3.27 -4.47 35.12
C ILE A 142 -3.56 -3.11 35.77
N ALA A 143 -4.81 -2.83 36.13
CA ALA A 143 -5.16 -1.60 36.86
C ALA A 143 -4.43 -1.47 38.22
N ARG A 144 -4.14 -2.59 38.89
CA ARG A 144 -3.32 -2.59 40.10
C ARG A 144 -1.92 -2.02 39.89
N LYS A 145 -1.33 -2.20 38.69
CA LYS A 145 0.00 -1.66 38.36
C LYS A 145 0.03 -0.13 38.35
N THR A 146 -1.12 0.53 38.31
CA THR A 146 -1.25 1.99 38.36
C THR A 146 -1.75 2.51 39.71
N GLY A 147 -1.76 1.65 40.74
CA GLY A 147 -2.10 2.00 42.11
C GLY A 147 -3.58 1.86 42.49
N LEU A 148 -4.41 1.23 41.64
CA LEU A 148 -5.80 0.93 41.97
C LEU A 148 -5.94 -0.38 42.76
N ASP A 149 -7.01 -0.47 43.54
CA ASP A 149 -7.41 -1.72 44.20
C ASP A 149 -8.00 -2.71 43.17
N GLU A 150 -7.40 -3.90 43.07
CA GLU A 150 -7.78 -4.95 42.10
C GLU A 150 -9.22 -5.41 42.29
N ASP A 151 -9.66 -5.61 43.54
CA ASP A 151 -11.00 -6.13 43.83
C ASP A 151 -12.08 -5.09 43.54
N ARG A 152 -11.83 -3.80 43.80
CA ARG A 152 -12.75 -2.71 43.42
C ARG A 152 -12.91 -2.57 41.92
N VAL A 153 -11.81 -2.69 41.16
CA VAL A 153 -11.88 -2.68 39.69
C VAL A 153 -12.67 -3.90 39.21
N TYR A 154 -12.38 -5.08 39.76
CA TYR A 154 -13.09 -6.31 39.38
C TYR A 154 -14.58 -6.25 39.72
N GLN A 155 -14.97 -5.68 40.87
CA GLN A 155 -16.37 -5.53 41.27
C GLN A 155 -17.19 -4.72 40.27
N LEU A 156 -16.59 -3.72 39.61
CA LEU A 156 -17.26 -2.96 38.55
C LEU A 156 -17.43 -3.75 37.24
N LEU A 157 -16.59 -4.75 37.01
CA LEU A 157 -16.47 -5.48 35.74
C LEU A 157 -17.14 -6.86 35.76
N GLN A 158 -17.20 -7.51 36.91
CA GLN A 158 -17.71 -8.86 37.06
C GLN A 158 -19.14 -8.98 36.53
N ILE A 159 -19.40 -10.07 35.81
CA ILE A 159 -20.73 -10.47 35.38
C ILE A 159 -21.30 -11.47 36.40
N PRO A 160 -22.50 -11.20 36.96
CA PRO A 160 -23.18 -12.16 37.82
C PRO A 160 -23.44 -13.49 37.10
N ASP A 161 -23.34 -14.59 37.84
CA ASP A 161 -23.66 -15.95 37.38
C ASP A 161 -25.16 -16.31 37.58
N LYS A 162 -25.93 -15.36 38.11
CA LYS A 162 -27.37 -15.50 38.37
C LYS A 162 -28.15 -14.41 37.64
N PRO A 163 -29.42 -14.66 37.28
CA PRO A 163 -30.31 -13.63 36.76
C PRO A 163 -30.40 -12.44 37.71
N ALA A 164 -30.68 -11.26 37.15
CA ALA A 164 -31.03 -10.09 37.94
C ALA A 164 -32.38 -10.30 38.67
N GLU A 165 -32.70 -9.42 39.61
CA GLU A 165 -33.94 -9.52 40.41
C GLU A 165 -35.21 -9.50 39.55
N ASP A 166 -35.18 -8.84 38.40
CA ASP A 166 -36.25 -8.79 37.40
C ASP A 166 -36.25 -9.99 36.43
N GLY A 167 -35.35 -10.95 36.63
CA GLY A 167 -35.16 -12.12 35.77
C GLY A 167 -34.29 -11.87 34.53
N ALA A 168 -33.71 -10.68 34.35
CA ALA A 168 -32.89 -10.39 33.17
C ALA A 168 -31.60 -11.24 33.14
N LEU A 169 -31.29 -11.78 31.95
CA LEU A 169 -30.11 -12.64 31.70
C LEU A 169 -28.96 -11.87 31.03
N ASN A 170 -29.15 -10.60 30.72
CA ASN A 170 -28.22 -9.76 29.94
C ASN A 170 -27.86 -8.44 30.66
N ALA A 171 -27.83 -8.45 31.99
CA ALA A 171 -27.59 -7.26 32.81
C ALA A 171 -26.26 -6.54 32.51
N GLY A 172 -25.26 -7.29 32.04
CA GLY A 172 -23.91 -6.77 31.83
C GLY A 172 -23.20 -6.49 33.15
N ASN A 173 -22.19 -5.61 33.11
CA ASN A 173 -21.49 -5.11 34.30
C ASN A 173 -21.85 -3.65 34.61
N GLN A 174 -21.28 -3.09 35.67
CA GLN A 174 -21.63 -1.75 36.17
C GLN A 174 -21.24 -0.62 35.19
N VAL A 175 -20.32 -0.86 34.26
CA VAL A 175 -19.84 0.11 33.26
C VAL A 175 -20.49 -0.06 31.87
N THR A 176 -21.38 -1.04 31.69
CA THR A 176 -22.06 -1.32 30.41
C THR A 176 -22.76 -0.09 29.83
N ASN A 177 -23.41 0.72 30.67
CA ASN A 177 -24.08 1.93 30.21
C ASN A 177 -23.09 3.01 29.74
N ASP A 178 -21.87 3.03 30.29
CA ASP A 178 -20.82 3.93 29.81
C ASP A 178 -20.30 3.52 28.45
N VAL A 179 -20.13 2.20 28.21
CA VAL A 179 -19.80 1.66 26.89
C VAL A 179 -20.84 2.10 25.86
N LYS A 180 -22.14 2.00 26.19
CA LYS A 180 -23.23 2.43 25.29
C LYS A 180 -23.12 3.91 24.93
N VAL A 181 -22.87 4.78 25.91
CA VAL A 181 -22.76 6.24 25.68
C VAL A 181 -21.53 6.56 24.83
N MET A 182 -20.36 6.03 25.19
CA MET A 182 -19.11 6.21 24.44
C MET A 182 -19.24 5.70 23.00
N THR A 183 -19.81 4.51 22.81
CA THR A 183 -20.03 3.94 21.47
C THR A 183 -20.97 4.80 20.64
N ARG A 184 -22.05 5.33 21.26
CA ARG A 184 -22.96 6.27 20.60
C ARG A 184 -22.24 7.54 20.16
N MET A 185 -21.39 8.10 21.02
CA MET A 185 -20.61 9.31 20.70
C MET A 185 -19.66 9.08 19.53
N ASN A 186 -18.93 7.96 19.51
CA ASN A 186 -17.97 7.71 18.44
C ASN A 186 -18.66 7.43 17.09
N ARG A 187 -19.84 6.79 17.11
CA ARG A 187 -20.65 6.56 15.90
C ARG A 187 -21.08 7.86 15.22
N LEU A 188 -21.30 8.94 15.97
CA LEU A 188 -21.68 10.24 15.39
C LEU A 188 -20.58 10.85 14.52
N ILE A 189 -19.31 10.58 14.85
CA ILE A 189 -18.17 11.05 14.05
C ILE A 189 -17.93 10.16 12.82
N GLY A 190 -18.49 8.94 12.81
CA GLY A 190 -18.33 8.01 11.69
C GLY A 190 -16.96 7.32 11.66
N VAL A 191 -16.27 7.22 12.80
CA VAL A 191 -14.99 6.53 12.88
C VAL A 191 -15.20 5.02 12.70
N HIS A 192 -14.55 4.46 11.68
CA HIS A 192 -14.55 3.03 11.39
C HIS A 192 -13.21 2.38 11.73
N VAL A 193 -12.09 2.92 11.25
CA VAL A 193 -10.75 2.32 11.40
C VAL A 193 -10.05 2.90 12.64
N THR A 194 -9.26 2.07 13.32
CA THR A 194 -8.40 2.50 14.43
C THR A 194 -6.93 2.24 14.09
N PRO A 195 -6.02 3.19 14.35
CA PRO A 195 -6.28 4.50 14.92
C PRO A 195 -6.90 5.49 13.92
N THR A 196 -7.73 6.41 14.40
CA THR A 196 -8.17 7.61 13.65
C THR A 196 -7.91 8.85 14.49
N ALA A 197 -7.44 9.93 13.87
CA ALA A 197 -7.26 11.22 14.52
C ALA A 197 -8.27 12.25 14.00
N VAL A 198 -8.81 13.07 14.90
CA VAL A 198 -9.72 14.17 14.57
C VAL A 198 -9.14 15.43 15.20
N TYR A 199 -8.83 16.43 14.38
CA TYR A 199 -8.26 17.71 14.82
C TYR A 199 -9.33 18.80 14.67
N ASP A 200 -9.69 19.45 15.78
CA ASP A 200 -10.74 20.47 15.86
C ASP A 200 -12.07 20.06 15.19
N GLY A 201 -12.42 18.78 15.31
CA GLY A 201 -13.64 18.20 14.73
C GLY A 201 -13.50 17.73 13.28
N VAL A 202 -12.33 17.90 12.65
CA VAL A 202 -12.05 17.45 11.28
C VAL A 202 -11.22 16.17 11.30
N VAL A 203 -11.76 15.09 10.73
CA VAL A 203 -11.05 13.81 10.58
C VAL A 203 -9.80 14.02 9.74
N GLN A 204 -8.66 13.60 10.28
CA GLN A 204 -7.37 13.68 9.61
C GLN A 204 -7.11 12.37 8.86
N ASP A 205 -6.88 12.47 7.54
CA ASP A 205 -6.40 11.34 6.77
C ASP A 205 -4.90 11.17 7.02
N ILE A 206 -4.58 10.49 8.12
CA ILE A 206 -3.19 10.25 8.56
C ILE A 206 -2.42 9.51 7.46
N GLU A 207 -3.06 8.61 6.71
CA GLU A 207 -2.38 7.83 5.68
C GLU A 207 -2.02 8.68 4.47
N ASP A 208 -2.95 9.50 3.98
CA ASP A 208 -2.67 10.39 2.85
C ASP A 208 -1.70 11.51 3.22
N GLU A 209 -1.75 12.03 4.45
CA GLU A 209 -0.78 13.00 4.93
C GLU A 209 0.62 12.39 5.09
N LEU A 210 0.73 11.17 5.64
CA LEU A 210 1.98 10.42 5.66
C LEU A 210 2.51 10.14 4.26
N LYS A 211 1.64 9.78 3.30
CA LYS A 211 2.03 9.62 1.88
C LYS A 211 2.47 10.95 1.29
N ARG A 212 1.84 12.08 1.61
CA ARG A 212 2.23 13.42 1.16
C ARG A 212 3.58 13.81 1.73
N GLN A 213 3.80 13.63 3.02
CA GLN A 213 5.07 13.90 3.68
C GLN A 213 6.18 12.99 3.15
N ALA A 214 5.95 11.68 3.05
CA ALA A 214 6.90 10.75 2.43
C ALA A 214 7.21 11.12 0.97
N ARG A 215 6.23 11.62 0.21
CA ARG A 215 6.45 12.18 -1.14
C ARG A 215 7.24 13.49 -1.12
N ALA A 216 7.04 14.35 -0.13
CA ALA A 216 7.79 15.59 0.04
C ALA A 216 9.25 15.31 0.44
N THR A 217 9.47 14.43 1.42
CA THR A 217 10.80 13.99 1.86
C THR A 217 11.55 13.25 0.76
N SER A 218 10.87 12.40 -0.03
CA SER A 218 11.49 11.71 -1.18
C SER A 218 11.74 12.62 -2.39
N LYS A 219 11.09 13.79 -2.46
CA LYS A 219 11.45 14.84 -3.45
C LYS A 219 12.69 15.61 -3.03
N GLY A 220 12.89 15.84 -1.73
CA GLY A 220 14.06 16.53 -1.20
C GLY A 220 15.40 15.78 -1.38
N SER A 221 15.37 14.47 -1.61
CA SER A 221 16.57 13.62 -1.74
C SER A 221 16.97 13.28 -3.18
N LYS A 222 16.24 13.75 -4.20
CA LYS A 222 16.58 13.47 -5.59
C LYS A 222 17.50 14.55 -6.15
N GLU A 223 18.78 14.22 -6.28
CA GLU A 223 19.78 15.01 -7.03
C GLU A 223 19.37 15.22 -8.51
N HIS A 224 18.45 14.41 -9.04
CA HIS A 224 17.94 14.50 -10.41
C HIS A 224 16.40 14.36 -10.43
N GLU A 225 15.71 15.28 -11.11
CA GLU A 225 14.24 15.28 -11.24
C GLU A 225 13.71 14.02 -11.96
N LEU A 226 14.48 13.52 -12.94
CA LEU A 226 14.12 12.37 -13.78
C LEU A 226 14.97 11.12 -13.47
N PRO A 227 14.39 9.90 -13.57
CA PRO A 227 15.11 8.66 -13.38
C PRO A 227 16.10 8.38 -14.52
N GLU A 228 17.15 7.60 -14.23
CA GLU A 228 18.14 7.17 -15.24
C GLU A 228 17.51 6.29 -16.33
N ARG A 229 16.57 5.41 -15.95
CA ARG A 229 15.86 4.50 -16.85
C ARG A 229 14.42 4.98 -17.02
N LEU A 230 14.13 5.59 -18.16
CA LEU A 230 12.78 6.07 -18.48
C LEU A 230 12.06 5.07 -19.38
N ILE A 231 10.84 4.67 -19.00
CA ILE A 231 9.99 3.83 -19.86
C ILE A 231 9.42 4.73 -20.97
N ILE A 232 9.86 4.49 -22.20
CA ILE A 232 9.42 5.25 -23.38
C ILE A 232 8.32 4.51 -24.16
N TYR A 233 8.17 3.21 -23.95
CA TYR A 233 7.17 2.37 -24.59
C TYR A 233 6.65 1.30 -23.64
N HIS A 234 5.34 1.05 -23.66
CA HIS A 234 4.68 -0.06 -22.97
C HIS A 234 3.52 -0.57 -23.83
N ALA A 235 3.47 -1.87 -24.11
CA ALA A 235 2.48 -2.46 -25.02
C ALA A 235 1.06 -2.57 -24.41
N GLY A 236 0.95 -2.32 -23.10
CA GLY A 236 -0.29 -2.31 -22.33
C GLY A 236 -0.45 -3.57 -21.48
N THR A 237 -0.78 -3.38 -20.20
CA THR A 237 -0.78 -4.47 -19.20
C THR A 237 -1.71 -5.61 -19.59
N GLY A 238 -2.93 -5.31 -20.07
CA GLY A 238 -3.87 -6.34 -20.49
C GLY A 238 -3.34 -7.22 -21.62
N ARG A 239 -2.67 -6.64 -22.62
CA ARG A 239 -2.10 -7.38 -23.75
C ARG A 239 -0.90 -8.22 -23.34
N THR A 240 0.00 -7.64 -22.55
CA THR A 240 1.17 -8.37 -22.05
C THR A 240 0.75 -9.55 -21.18
N THR A 241 -0.25 -9.36 -20.31
CA THR A 241 -0.81 -10.44 -19.48
C THR A 241 -1.49 -11.50 -20.33
N PHE A 242 -2.33 -11.10 -21.30
CA PHE A 242 -2.98 -12.05 -22.21
C PHE A 242 -1.98 -12.92 -22.98
N MET A 243 -0.92 -12.30 -23.54
CA MET A 243 0.14 -13.05 -24.22
C MET A 243 0.90 -13.99 -23.27
N ALA A 244 1.13 -13.57 -22.03
CA ALA A 244 1.76 -14.41 -21.02
C ALA A 244 0.92 -15.65 -20.71
N MET A 245 -0.39 -15.45 -20.51
CA MET A 245 -1.35 -16.52 -20.23
C MET A 245 -1.45 -17.47 -21.41
N LEU A 246 -1.58 -16.95 -22.64
CA LEU A 246 -1.67 -17.77 -23.86
C LEU A 246 -0.49 -18.74 -23.99
N LYS A 247 0.74 -18.26 -23.73
CA LYS A 247 1.96 -19.10 -23.77
C LYS A 247 1.99 -20.16 -22.68
N ILE A 248 1.60 -19.81 -21.46
CA ILE A 248 1.60 -20.73 -20.33
C ILE A 248 0.54 -21.81 -20.53
N THR A 249 -0.65 -21.44 -21.00
CA THR A 249 -1.75 -22.37 -21.29
C THR A 249 -1.35 -23.39 -22.35
N THR A 250 -0.73 -22.99 -23.46
CA THR A 250 -0.31 -23.96 -24.48
C THR A 250 0.79 -24.89 -24.00
N LEU A 251 1.68 -24.42 -23.11
CA LEU A 251 2.69 -25.29 -22.48
C LEU A 251 2.04 -26.34 -21.57
N PHE A 252 1.10 -25.96 -20.71
CA PHE A 252 0.38 -26.90 -19.85
C PHE A 252 -0.46 -27.88 -20.67
N MET A 253 -1.13 -27.40 -21.72
CA MET A 253 -1.90 -28.25 -22.62
C MET A 253 -0.98 -29.26 -23.32
N GLY A 254 0.17 -28.84 -23.86
CA GLY A 254 1.11 -29.76 -24.48
C GLY A 254 1.69 -30.78 -23.48
N ALA A 255 2.00 -30.36 -22.25
CA ALA A 255 2.43 -31.27 -21.19
C ALA A 255 1.34 -32.30 -20.84
N PHE A 256 0.08 -31.87 -20.73
CA PHE A 256 -1.05 -32.75 -20.50
C PHE A 256 -1.19 -33.81 -21.62
N PHE A 257 -1.18 -33.37 -22.88
CA PHE A 257 -1.30 -34.29 -24.01
C PHE A 257 -0.10 -35.25 -24.14
N CYS A 258 1.12 -34.77 -23.92
CA CYS A 258 2.33 -35.59 -24.09
C CYS A 258 2.59 -36.53 -22.90
N PHE A 259 2.30 -36.10 -21.67
CA PHE A 259 2.66 -36.87 -20.46
C PHE A 259 1.49 -37.57 -19.78
N ILE A 260 0.24 -37.23 -20.11
CA ILE A 260 -0.95 -37.88 -19.53
C ILE A 260 -1.74 -38.61 -20.59
N VAL A 261 -2.15 -37.93 -21.67
CA VAL A 261 -3.03 -38.53 -22.69
C VAL A 261 -2.30 -39.54 -23.55
N ALA A 262 -1.14 -39.19 -24.11
CA ALA A 262 -0.39 -40.10 -24.98
C ALA A 262 0.05 -41.40 -24.29
N PRO A 263 0.57 -41.40 -23.04
CA PRO A 263 0.87 -42.65 -22.33
C PRO A 263 -0.37 -43.51 -22.04
N SER A 264 -1.53 -42.89 -21.82
CA SER A 264 -2.80 -43.61 -21.65
C SER A 264 -3.21 -44.34 -22.94
N TYR A 265 -3.03 -43.71 -24.10
CA TYR A 265 -3.30 -44.32 -25.41
C TYR A 265 -2.35 -45.49 -25.70
N ILE A 266 -1.07 -45.34 -25.35
CA ILE A 266 -0.06 -46.42 -25.46
C ILE A 266 -0.47 -47.59 -24.55
N LYS A 267 -0.84 -47.32 -23.29
CA LYS A 267 -1.29 -48.36 -22.34
C LYS A 267 -2.57 -49.07 -22.80
N ALA A 268 -3.46 -48.35 -23.48
CA ALA A 268 -4.71 -48.89 -24.02
C ALA A 268 -4.54 -49.61 -25.38
N GLY A 269 -3.32 -49.73 -25.91
CA GLY A 269 -3.05 -50.41 -27.18
C GLY A 269 -3.68 -49.75 -28.40
N LYS A 270 -3.87 -48.42 -28.37
CA LYS A 270 -4.45 -47.67 -29.49
C LYS A 270 -3.52 -47.64 -30.71
N PRO A 271 -4.05 -47.49 -31.94
CA PRO A 271 -3.24 -47.38 -33.15
C PRO A 271 -2.17 -46.28 -33.04
N GLU A 272 -1.00 -46.53 -33.63
CA GLU A 272 0.14 -45.60 -33.57
C GLU A 272 -0.18 -44.23 -34.19
N LEU A 273 -0.96 -44.22 -35.28
CA LEU A 273 -1.39 -42.99 -35.95
C LEU A 273 -2.29 -42.11 -35.06
N GLU A 274 -3.20 -42.73 -34.30
CA GLU A 274 -4.06 -42.01 -33.35
C GLU A 274 -3.21 -41.41 -32.22
N THR A 275 -2.29 -42.19 -31.67
CA THR A 275 -1.38 -41.74 -30.61
C THR A 275 -0.49 -40.59 -31.09
N ALA A 276 0.07 -40.70 -32.30
CA ALA A 276 0.88 -39.64 -32.92
C ALA A 276 0.06 -38.36 -33.14
N SER A 277 -1.19 -38.48 -33.56
CA SER A 277 -2.10 -37.34 -33.74
C SER A 277 -2.37 -36.60 -32.42
N ILE A 278 -2.56 -37.33 -31.32
CA ILE A 278 -2.73 -36.77 -29.98
C ILE A 278 -1.48 -36.00 -29.52
N VAL A 279 -0.28 -36.54 -29.77
CA VAL A 279 0.97 -35.85 -29.48
C VAL A 279 1.09 -34.56 -30.31
N LEU A 280 0.77 -34.61 -31.60
CA LEU A 280 0.75 -33.43 -32.47
C LEU A 280 -0.24 -32.36 -32.00
N CYS A 281 -1.43 -32.75 -31.52
CA CYS A 281 -2.41 -31.83 -30.93
C CYS A 281 -1.84 -31.06 -29.72
N GLY A 282 -0.98 -31.69 -28.92
CA GLY A 282 -0.29 -31.01 -27.81
C GLY A 282 0.85 -30.09 -28.27
N ILE A 283 1.61 -30.51 -29.28
CA ILE A 283 2.86 -29.85 -29.70
C ILE A 283 2.61 -28.66 -30.65
N ILE A 284 1.69 -28.79 -31.61
CA ILE A 284 1.43 -27.76 -32.64
C ILE A 284 1.07 -26.40 -32.00
N PRO A 285 0.18 -26.31 -31.00
CA PRO A 285 -0.17 -25.03 -30.38
C PRO A 285 1.02 -24.33 -29.69
N ILE A 286 1.94 -25.09 -29.10
CA ILE A 286 3.16 -24.54 -28.48
C ILE A 286 4.00 -23.83 -29.54
N PHE A 287 4.31 -24.51 -30.64
CA PHE A 287 5.12 -23.94 -31.72
C PHE A 287 4.39 -22.82 -32.45
N PHE A 288 3.09 -22.95 -32.68
CA PHE A 288 2.28 -21.92 -33.31
C PHE A 288 2.26 -20.63 -32.48
N VAL A 289 2.01 -20.71 -31.17
CA VAL A 289 2.04 -19.54 -30.27
C VAL A 289 3.45 -18.98 -30.14
N ALA A 290 4.46 -19.83 -29.96
CA ALA A 290 5.86 -19.40 -29.87
C ALA A 290 6.31 -18.69 -31.15
N TYR A 291 5.89 -19.19 -32.30
CA TYR A 291 6.03 -18.51 -33.58
C TYR A 291 5.26 -17.19 -33.48
N THR A 292 3.92 -17.16 -33.51
CA THR A 292 3.10 -15.95 -33.74
C THR A 292 3.31 -14.81 -32.74
N THR A 293 3.73 -15.10 -31.51
CA THR A 293 3.91 -14.09 -30.44
C THR A 293 5.37 -13.66 -30.22
N SER A 294 6.34 -14.31 -30.84
CA SER A 294 7.76 -13.90 -30.79
C SER A 294 8.11 -13.11 -32.05
N PRO A 295 8.79 -11.95 -31.95
CA PRO A 295 9.44 -11.35 -30.79
C PRO A 295 8.72 -10.09 -30.26
N PHE A 296 7.54 -10.27 -29.64
CA PHE A 296 6.76 -9.16 -29.08
C PHE A 296 7.51 -8.39 -27.98
N VAL A 297 7.62 -7.07 -28.14
CA VAL A 297 8.23 -6.16 -27.17
C VAL A 297 7.16 -5.68 -26.19
N THR A 298 7.39 -5.94 -24.91
CA THR A 298 6.48 -5.56 -23.82
C THR A 298 6.67 -4.11 -23.39
N HIS A 299 7.93 -3.69 -23.24
CA HIS A 299 8.29 -2.34 -22.85
C HIS A 299 9.72 -2.02 -23.31
N ILE A 300 10.02 -0.72 -23.46
CA ILE A 300 11.33 -0.21 -23.84
C ILE A 300 11.76 0.85 -22.81
N HIS A 301 12.96 0.69 -22.27
CA HIS A 301 13.61 1.71 -21.46
C HIS A 301 14.64 2.47 -22.29
N MET A 302 14.68 3.79 -22.11
CA MET A 302 15.78 4.65 -22.54
C MET A 302 16.65 4.96 -21.33
N HIS A 303 17.97 4.87 -21.52
CA HIS A 303 18.94 5.29 -20.51
C HIS A 303 19.33 6.74 -20.77
N ILE A 304 18.99 7.62 -19.84
CA ILE A 304 19.15 9.07 -19.98
C ILE A 304 20.45 9.48 -19.27
N PRO A 305 21.35 10.23 -19.94
CA PRO A 305 22.58 10.71 -19.32
C PRO A 305 22.29 11.72 -18.20
N PRO A 306 23.19 11.88 -17.20
CA PRO A 306 22.99 12.77 -16.04
C PRO A 306 22.50 14.18 -16.40
N TYR A 307 23.11 14.82 -17.40
CA TYR A 307 22.74 16.17 -17.83
C TYR A 307 21.29 16.29 -18.34
N ALA A 308 20.74 15.23 -18.93
CA ALA A 308 19.38 15.22 -19.49
C ALA A 308 18.31 14.84 -18.46
N ARG A 309 18.71 14.57 -17.20
CA ARG A 309 17.82 14.21 -16.10
C ARG A 309 17.43 15.39 -15.20
N ALA A 310 17.99 16.57 -15.46
CA ALA A 310 17.80 17.76 -14.64
C ALA A 310 16.39 18.34 -14.72
N SER A 311 15.75 18.32 -15.90
CA SER A 311 14.35 18.73 -16.05
C SER A 311 13.69 18.19 -17.31
N ARG A 312 12.36 18.24 -17.35
CA ARG A 312 11.58 17.80 -18.51
C ARG A 312 11.91 18.58 -19.80
N ALA A 313 12.19 19.87 -19.68
CA ALA A 313 12.57 20.70 -20.83
C ALA A 313 13.93 20.29 -21.43
N ILE A 314 14.88 19.90 -20.59
CA ILE A 314 16.19 19.42 -21.04
C ILE A 314 16.05 18.03 -21.68
N LEU A 315 15.22 17.16 -21.10
CA LEU A 315 14.88 15.87 -21.71
C LEU A 315 14.29 16.04 -23.12
N GLU A 316 13.37 16.99 -23.31
CA GLU A 316 12.81 17.28 -24.63
C GLU A 316 13.87 17.73 -25.64
N ARG A 317 14.82 18.57 -25.23
CA ARG A 317 15.96 18.98 -26.07
C ARG A 317 16.86 17.79 -26.41
N PHE A 318 17.18 16.94 -25.42
CA PHE A 318 17.94 15.72 -25.63
C PHE A 318 17.25 14.80 -26.63
N ILE A 319 15.93 14.60 -26.52
CA ILE A 319 15.19 13.77 -27.47
C ILE A 319 15.17 14.42 -28.85
N LYS A 320 15.10 15.76 -28.96
CA LYS A 320 15.23 16.50 -30.23
C LYS A 320 16.61 16.34 -30.91
N THR A 321 17.65 15.92 -30.18
CA THR A 321 19.00 15.68 -30.72
C THR A 321 19.58 14.28 -30.41
N LEU A 322 18.75 13.35 -29.95
CA LEU A 322 19.00 11.92 -29.69
C LEU A 322 20.20 11.33 -30.47
N PRO A 323 21.34 11.16 -29.79
CA PRO A 323 22.52 10.52 -30.35
C PRO A 323 22.22 9.07 -30.78
N PRO A 324 22.82 8.55 -31.87
CA PRO A 324 22.70 7.15 -32.26
C PRO A 324 23.16 6.18 -31.17
N THR A 325 24.13 6.59 -30.37
CA THR A 325 24.72 5.82 -29.27
C THR A 325 23.84 5.72 -28.03
N THR A 326 22.66 6.36 -28.02
CA THR A 326 21.77 6.35 -26.85
C THR A 326 21.36 4.91 -26.50
N PRO A 327 21.62 4.44 -25.27
CA PRO A 327 21.31 3.07 -24.89
C PRO A 327 19.80 2.88 -24.70
N LEU A 328 19.28 1.81 -25.28
CA LEU A 328 17.92 1.34 -25.13
C LEU A 328 17.93 -0.08 -24.54
N THR A 329 16.92 -0.41 -23.75
CA THR A 329 16.68 -1.78 -23.28
C THR A 329 15.29 -2.21 -23.69
N LEU A 330 15.22 -3.13 -24.66
CA LEU A 330 13.98 -3.71 -25.15
C LEU A 330 13.71 -5.01 -24.40
N THR A 331 12.52 -5.11 -23.81
CA THR A 331 12.11 -6.32 -23.09
C THR A 331 11.14 -7.13 -23.92
N THR A 332 11.55 -8.33 -24.33
CA THR A 332 10.70 -9.33 -25.01
C THR A 332 10.35 -10.47 -24.06
N MET A 333 9.42 -11.34 -24.43
CA MET A 333 9.05 -12.51 -23.62
C MET A 333 9.54 -13.81 -24.26
N SER A 334 10.16 -14.68 -23.48
CA SER A 334 10.51 -16.05 -23.88
C SER A 334 9.26 -16.92 -24.14
N ALA A 335 9.47 -18.17 -24.58
CA ALA A 335 8.39 -19.14 -24.76
C ALA A 335 7.66 -19.47 -23.45
N ILE A 336 8.35 -19.39 -22.31
CA ILE A 336 7.80 -19.63 -20.95
C ILE A 336 7.40 -18.32 -20.25
N SER A 337 7.12 -17.26 -21.01
CA SER A 337 6.73 -15.94 -20.48
C SER A 337 7.77 -15.24 -19.58
N LYS A 338 8.97 -15.79 -19.42
CA LYS A 338 10.09 -15.12 -18.74
C LYS A 338 10.58 -13.91 -19.56
N PRO A 339 10.73 -12.71 -18.96
CA PRO A 339 11.29 -11.54 -19.63
C PRO A 339 12.71 -11.77 -20.15
N ARG A 340 13.00 -11.24 -21.34
CA ARG A 340 14.31 -11.24 -21.98
C ARG A 340 14.70 -9.81 -22.33
N TYR A 341 15.77 -9.32 -21.69
CA TYR A 341 16.30 -7.98 -21.88
C TYR A 341 17.32 -7.96 -23.02
N SER A 342 17.16 -7.01 -23.94
CA SER A 342 18.11 -6.76 -25.04
C SER A 342 18.61 -5.34 -24.94
N HIS A 343 19.92 -5.18 -24.70
CA HIS A 343 20.59 -3.88 -24.69
C HIS A 343 21.04 -3.54 -26.12
N VAL A 344 20.58 -2.40 -26.62
CA VAL A 344 20.82 -1.97 -28.01
C VAL A 344 21.09 -0.48 -28.02
N GLN A 345 21.84 0.04 -28.99
CA GLN A 345 21.88 1.48 -29.22
C GLN A 345 20.71 1.88 -30.12
N ALA A 346 20.20 3.10 -29.95
CA ALA A 346 19.11 3.61 -30.78
C ALA A 346 19.45 3.61 -32.28
N GLY A 347 20.73 3.74 -32.64
CA GLY A 347 21.22 3.66 -34.01
C GLY A 347 21.28 2.25 -34.61
N ASP A 348 21.33 1.20 -33.79
CA ASP A 348 21.46 -0.19 -34.25
C ASP A 348 20.13 -0.77 -34.75
N LEU A 349 19.01 -0.17 -34.33
CA LEU A 349 17.68 -0.58 -34.74
C LEU A 349 17.39 -0.13 -36.17
N ARG A 350 17.04 -1.08 -37.03
CA ARG A 350 16.63 -0.83 -38.42
C ARG A 350 15.18 -1.23 -38.61
N PRO A 351 14.35 -0.39 -39.26
CA PRO A 351 12.98 -0.75 -39.57
C PRO A 351 12.96 -1.82 -40.67
N VAL A 352 12.08 -2.82 -40.53
CA VAL A 352 11.88 -3.86 -41.54
C VAL A 352 10.42 -4.29 -41.55
N ARG A 353 9.92 -4.86 -42.65
CA ARG A 353 8.62 -5.54 -42.64
C ARG A 353 8.83 -7.01 -42.97
N ARG A 354 8.84 -7.87 -41.95
CA ARG A 354 8.94 -9.33 -42.13
C ARG A 354 7.76 -10.01 -41.46
N ARG A 355 7.44 -11.23 -41.93
CA ARG A 355 6.49 -12.13 -41.27
C ARG A 355 5.11 -11.50 -41.06
N PHE A 356 4.51 -11.04 -42.16
CA PHE A 356 3.22 -10.33 -42.15
C PHE A 356 3.17 -9.10 -41.23
N GLY A 357 4.31 -8.50 -40.90
CA GLY A 357 4.40 -7.33 -40.01
C GLY A 357 4.64 -7.67 -38.54
N LEU A 358 4.73 -8.96 -38.17
CA LEU A 358 5.08 -9.42 -36.82
C LEU A 358 6.57 -9.21 -36.48
N ILE A 359 7.36 -8.63 -37.38
CA ILE A 359 8.71 -8.15 -37.12
C ILE A 359 8.82 -6.79 -37.80
N ASN A 360 9.00 -5.75 -36.98
CA ASN A 360 9.09 -4.38 -37.46
C ASN A 360 10.45 -3.71 -37.23
N HIS A 361 11.28 -4.23 -36.32
CA HIS A 361 12.65 -3.75 -36.13
C HIS A 361 13.63 -4.92 -36.05
N VAL A 362 14.84 -4.71 -36.54
CA VAL A 362 15.95 -5.66 -36.45
C VAL A 362 17.23 -4.98 -36.00
N ARG A 363 18.16 -5.76 -35.44
CA ARG A 363 19.53 -5.32 -35.15
C ARG A 363 20.53 -6.39 -35.59
N ASP A 364 21.78 -6.00 -35.78
CA ASP A 364 22.86 -6.97 -35.93
C ASP A 364 23.12 -7.68 -34.59
N THR A 365 23.35 -8.98 -34.66
CA THR A 365 23.63 -9.84 -33.50
C THR A 365 24.84 -10.74 -33.72
N ASN A 366 25.56 -10.61 -34.84
CA ASN A 366 26.63 -11.53 -35.21
C ASN A 366 27.78 -11.48 -34.19
N GLU A 367 28.30 -10.28 -33.90
CA GLU A 367 29.37 -10.10 -32.90
C GLU A 367 28.95 -10.52 -31.50
N GLU A 368 27.70 -10.20 -31.10
CA GLU A 368 27.18 -10.57 -29.78
C GLU A 368 27.03 -12.09 -29.65
N ASN A 369 26.59 -12.78 -30.71
CA ASN A 369 26.50 -14.24 -30.73
C ASN A 369 27.87 -14.91 -30.74
N ALA A 370 28.88 -14.33 -31.42
CA ALA A 370 30.24 -14.86 -31.42
C ALA A 370 30.87 -14.84 -30.01
N LYS A 371 30.52 -13.85 -29.19
CA LYS A 371 30.98 -13.73 -27.79
C LYS A 371 30.19 -14.60 -26.80
N ARG A 372 29.03 -15.13 -27.20
CA ARG A 372 28.15 -15.92 -26.34
C ARG A 372 28.62 -17.37 -26.26
N ARG A 373 28.49 -17.97 -25.08
CA ARG A 373 28.81 -19.40 -24.86
C ARG A 373 27.73 -20.28 -25.50
N TRP A 374 28.09 -21.50 -25.87
CA TRP A 374 27.22 -22.45 -26.59
C TRP A 374 25.89 -22.77 -25.88
N TYR A 375 25.87 -22.72 -24.54
CA TYR A 375 24.68 -22.97 -23.72
C TYR A 375 23.79 -21.73 -23.54
N MET A 376 24.24 -20.55 -23.96
CA MET A 376 23.42 -19.34 -23.93
C MET A 376 22.51 -19.31 -25.15
N PHE A 377 21.25 -18.93 -24.96
CA PHE A 377 20.37 -18.63 -26.09
C PHE A 377 20.99 -17.56 -27.00
N ARG A 378 20.73 -17.65 -28.30
CA ARG A 378 21.09 -16.61 -29.27
C ARG A 378 20.52 -15.24 -28.86
N ALA A 379 21.26 -14.19 -29.18
CA ALA A 379 20.85 -12.82 -29.00
C ALA A 379 19.56 -12.52 -29.79
N VAL A 380 18.66 -11.75 -29.18
CA VAL A 380 17.42 -11.36 -29.85
C VAL A 380 17.74 -10.27 -30.87
N GLY A 381 17.58 -10.58 -32.15
CA GLY A 381 17.87 -9.67 -33.27
C GLY A 381 16.65 -9.15 -34.01
N LYS A 382 15.44 -9.60 -33.63
CA LYS A 382 14.17 -9.26 -34.25
C LYS A 382 13.25 -8.74 -33.16
N PHE A 383 12.49 -7.69 -33.44
CA PHE A 383 11.58 -7.07 -32.49
C PHE A 383 10.26 -6.73 -33.17
N TYR A 384 9.17 -6.87 -32.41
CA TYR A 384 7.86 -6.36 -32.76
C TYR A 384 7.40 -5.36 -31.71
N VAL A 385 7.46 -4.10 -32.09
CA VAL A 385 6.98 -2.97 -31.29
C VAL A 385 5.62 -2.56 -31.83
N GLN A 386 4.54 -2.86 -31.13
CA GLN A 386 3.20 -2.54 -31.61
C GLN A 386 2.97 -1.02 -31.59
N ASP A 387 2.56 -0.46 -32.73
CA ASP A 387 2.18 0.94 -32.82
C ASP A 387 0.90 1.21 -32.02
N LYS A 388 0.89 2.30 -31.24
CA LYS A 388 -0.35 2.78 -30.63
C LYS A 388 -1.24 3.29 -31.76
N ARG A 389 -2.47 2.75 -31.87
CA ARG A 389 -3.48 3.38 -32.73
C ARG A 389 -3.68 4.82 -32.25
N PRO A 390 -3.74 5.82 -33.14
CA PRO A 390 -4.06 7.19 -32.73
C PRO A 390 -5.43 7.18 -32.05
N GLN A 391 -5.45 7.30 -30.72
CA GLN A 391 -6.68 7.58 -30.00
C GLN A 391 -6.98 9.07 -30.17
N ALA A 392 -8.18 9.38 -30.65
CA ALA A 392 -8.68 10.75 -30.64
C ALA A 392 -8.57 11.27 -29.20
N LYS A 393 -7.82 12.35 -28.98
CA LYS A 393 -7.69 12.98 -27.66
C LYS A 393 -9.07 13.46 -27.23
N VAL A 394 -9.72 12.72 -26.34
CA VAL A 394 -10.95 13.20 -25.69
C VAL A 394 -10.52 14.27 -24.68
N ARG A 395 -11.10 15.47 -24.80
CA ARG A 395 -10.72 16.71 -24.07
C ARG A 395 -10.68 16.58 -22.53
N TYR A 396 -11.26 15.51 -21.98
CA TYR A 396 -11.37 15.25 -20.54
C TYR A 396 -10.74 13.93 -20.07
N GLN A 397 -9.86 13.31 -20.86
CA GLN A 397 -9.18 12.10 -20.41
C GLN A 397 -7.92 12.47 -19.60
N ASN A 398 -7.99 12.28 -18.29
CA ASN A 398 -6.82 12.35 -17.42
C ASN A 398 -5.73 11.40 -17.95
N LYS A 399 -4.47 11.85 -17.92
CA LYS A 399 -3.31 11.13 -18.47
C LYS A 399 -3.12 9.80 -17.72
N THR A 400 -3.73 8.73 -18.22
CA THR A 400 -3.70 7.39 -17.61
C THR A 400 -2.36 6.70 -17.80
N ASP A 401 -1.66 7.00 -18.90
CA ASP A 401 -0.36 6.40 -19.20
C ASP A 401 0.77 7.12 -18.43
N LYS A 402 1.34 6.42 -17.44
CA LYS A 402 2.61 6.77 -16.76
C LYS A 402 3.85 6.67 -17.69
N VAL A 403 3.64 6.57 -19.00
CA VAL A 403 4.65 6.32 -20.03
C VAL A 403 4.68 7.53 -20.95
N ASP A 404 5.86 8.13 -21.13
CA ASP A 404 6.04 9.23 -22.08
C ASP A 404 6.10 8.67 -23.52
N GLY A 405 4.95 8.20 -24.01
CA GLY A 405 4.84 7.50 -25.30
C GLY A 405 5.31 8.31 -26.51
N TRP A 406 5.21 9.65 -26.43
CA TRP A 406 5.70 10.55 -27.47
C TRP A 406 7.21 10.42 -27.71
N ILE A 407 7.97 9.99 -26.70
CA ILE A 407 9.43 9.79 -26.80
C ILE A 407 9.72 8.64 -27.76
N TRP A 408 8.98 7.54 -27.66
CA TRP A 408 9.14 6.44 -28.58
C TRP A 408 8.78 6.83 -30.01
N ASP A 409 7.72 7.62 -30.21
CA ASP A 409 7.34 8.10 -31.54
C ASP A 409 8.46 8.95 -32.16
N ALA A 410 9.09 9.84 -31.38
CA ALA A 410 10.24 10.63 -31.82
C ALA A 410 11.49 9.78 -32.10
N VAL A 411 11.74 8.74 -31.30
CA VAL A 411 12.83 7.77 -31.52
C VAL A 411 12.59 7.00 -32.82
N LYS A 412 11.37 6.49 -33.03
CA LYS A 412 10.95 5.75 -34.21
C LYS A 412 11.10 6.59 -35.48
N GLU A 413 10.61 7.82 -35.48
CA GLU A 413 10.74 8.75 -36.61
C GLU A 413 12.21 8.93 -37.03
N ARG A 414 13.14 8.95 -36.08
CA ARG A 414 14.57 9.05 -36.38
C ARG A 414 15.19 7.76 -36.88
N ILE A 415 14.78 6.62 -36.34
CA ILE A 415 15.18 5.32 -36.85
C ILE A 415 14.76 5.22 -38.33
N ASP A 416 13.54 5.61 -38.65
CA ASP A 416 13.00 5.63 -40.02
C ASP A 416 13.77 6.61 -40.92
N LYS A 417 14.01 7.85 -40.46
CA LYS A 417 14.80 8.86 -41.20
C LYS A 417 16.24 8.43 -41.47
N ARG A 418 16.89 7.72 -40.53
CA ARG A 418 18.25 7.18 -40.73
C ARG A 418 18.27 6.06 -41.75
N ALA A 419 17.25 5.20 -41.75
CA ALA A 419 17.12 4.13 -42.74
C ALA A 419 16.87 4.64 -44.17
N GLN A 420 16.32 5.85 -44.32
CA GLN A 420 16.07 6.50 -45.61
C GLN A 420 17.27 7.28 -46.17
N ARG A 421 18.30 7.57 -45.36
CA ARG A 421 19.52 8.22 -45.86
C ARG A 421 20.39 7.18 -46.58
N PRO A 422 20.72 7.34 -47.87
CA PRO A 422 21.69 6.47 -48.52
C PRO A 422 23.03 6.60 -47.79
N ALA A 423 23.74 5.49 -47.61
CA ALA A 423 25.09 5.51 -47.08
C ALA A 423 25.95 6.41 -47.99
N SER A 424 26.39 7.55 -47.45
CA SER A 424 27.41 8.36 -48.10
C SER A 424 28.67 7.52 -48.19
N VAL A 425 29.06 7.19 -49.42
CA VAL A 425 30.32 6.52 -49.80
C VAL A 425 31.52 7.34 -49.33
#